data_AF-A0A538LIV1-F1
#
_entry.id   AF-A0A538LIV1-F1
#
_cell.length_a   1.000
_cell.length_b   1.000
_cell.length_c   1.000
_cell.angle_alpha   90.00
_cell.angle_beta   90.00
_cell.angle_gamma   90.00
#
_symmetry.space_group_name_H-M   'P 1'
#
loop_
_entity.id
_entity.type
_entity.pdbx_description
1 polymer ?
#
loop_
_entity_poly.entity_id
_entity_poly.type
_entity_poly.pdbx_seq_one_letter_code
_entity_poly.pdbx_strand_id
1 'polypeptide(L)'
;MRACSRARGGAFAAIGLIVLITGGVTGVTLGELALMQPSVQQAQPARGASHAPIKAKLASVGSPCGLGSVGAGNGWGLPLPARYLVNGSVDQGVDYAAPGGTPECAMGDGTIIAEGGQTLNGFGPWAPALHIDDGPLAGRTVYYGHAGPDLVPVGAHVANGQQITEVGNGIVGLSTGPHLEVGFYPPGRFGAGQPMLDYINSTRPSDNSSCTVWAGHQVCGAIRDKYLSLGGAFVLGWPLNDETPTPDQIGRFSHFSNNWSIYWTPNSGAWSIHGAILDKWAAMGWETSVLGYPTTDEGTTPDKVGRYNYFSGHGAIYWTPNTGAWSIHGAILDKWASMGWETSVLAYPRTDETGTPDGIGRFNHFANDGSIYWTPGTGASSIHGAIRDHWAAMGWETSVLGYPVTDETGTPDGIGRFNHFANDGSIYWTPATGAREVHGLIRAKWASLGWERGCLGYPISDTTSTAGGERSAFQQGAISFDATTAQVTSSC
;
A
#
# COMPACT_ATOMS: atom_id res chain seq x y z
N MET A 1 -14.55 -54.67 -23.44
CA MET A 1 -14.90 -55.89 -22.67
C MET A 1 -14.26 -55.72 -21.29
N ARG A 2 -15.00 -55.53 -20.19
CA ARG A 2 -15.66 -56.54 -19.33
C ARG A 2 -14.72 -57.54 -18.62
N ALA A 3 -14.10 -57.11 -17.50
CA ALA A 3 -13.73 -57.87 -16.29
C ALA A 3 -13.12 -56.87 -15.28
N CYS A 4 -13.52 -56.65 -14.02
CA CYS A 4 -14.49 -57.24 -13.07
C CYS A 4 -13.97 -58.32 -12.09
N SER A 5 -13.36 -57.89 -10.97
CA SER A 5 -13.45 -58.48 -9.59
C SER A 5 -12.68 -57.56 -8.63
N ARG A 6 -13.26 -56.92 -7.59
CA ARG A 6 -13.71 -57.43 -6.28
C ARG A 6 -12.65 -58.13 -5.42
N ALA A 7 -12.29 -57.50 -4.30
CA ALA A 7 -12.21 -58.09 -2.95
C ALA A 7 -12.36 -56.99 -1.87
N ARG A 8 -12.66 -57.35 -0.61
CA ARG A 8 -12.73 -56.49 0.59
C ARG A 8 -12.02 -57.21 1.74
N GLY A 9 -11.50 -56.50 2.76
CA GLY A 9 -11.20 -57.15 4.05
C GLY A 9 -10.42 -56.35 5.10
N GLY A 10 -11.12 -55.81 6.11
CA GLY A 10 -10.59 -55.57 7.47
C GLY A 10 -9.60 -54.39 7.68
N ALA A 11 -9.26 -54.02 8.91
CA ALA A 11 -9.93 -54.30 10.20
C ALA A 11 -9.50 -53.28 11.29
N PHE A 12 -10.33 -53.17 12.35
CA PHE A 12 -10.17 -52.40 13.60
C PHE A 12 -8.79 -51.89 14.05
N ALA A 13 -8.77 -50.64 14.53
CA ALA A 13 -8.22 -50.29 15.84
C ALA A 13 -8.87 -49.00 16.38
N ALA A 14 -9.20 -48.95 17.67
CA ALA A 14 -9.61 -47.74 18.37
C ALA A 14 -8.95 -47.73 19.76
N ILE A 15 -8.38 -46.58 20.16
CA ILE A 15 -7.78 -46.37 21.48
C ILE A 15 -8.31 -45.05 22.00
N GLY A 16 -9.01 -45.09 23.15
CA GLY A 16 -9.30 -43.92 23.96
C GLY A 16 -8.47 -43.95 25.24
N LEU A 17 -8.25 -42.80 25.86
CA LEU A 17 -7.63 -42.69 27.18
C LEU A 17 -8.40 -41.69 28.04
N ILE A 18 -8.76 -42.11 29.26
CA ILE A 18 -9.44 -41.31 30.28
C ILE A 18 -8.55 -41.32 31.53
N VAL A 19 -8.36 -40.17 32.19
CA VAL A 19 -7.67 -40.06 33.49
C VAL A 19 -8.40 -39.03 34.38
N LEU A 20 -8.63 -39.39 35.66
CA LEU A 20 -9.40 -38.64 36.69
C LEU A 20 -8.99 -39.13 38.11
N ILE A 21 -9.08 -38.37 39.22
CA ILE A 21 -9.35 -36.93 39.40
C ILE A 21 -8.06 -36.22 39.90
N THR A 22 -7.78 -35.73 41.14
CA THR A 22 -8.54 -35.53 42.40
C THR A 22 -7.84 -34.49 43.32
N GLY A 23 -8.60 -33.63 44.01
CA GLY A 23 -8.12 -32.76 45.12
C GLY A 23 -7.80 -31.29 44.74
N GLY A 24 -7.91 -30.31 45.64
CA GLY A 24 -8.43 -30.35 47.03
C GLY A 24 -8.31 -29.01 47.79
N VAL A 25 -9.45 -28.34 48.01
CA VAL A 25 -9.72 -27.12 48.83
C VAL A 25 -8.61 -26.54 49.75
N THR A 26 -8.31 -25.25 49.60
CA THR A 26 -8.55 -24.14 50.59
C THR A 26 -8.10 -22.79 49.98
N GLY A 27 -8.39 -21.66 50.63
CA GLY A 27 -8.02 -20.30 50.15
C GLY A 27 -7.58 -19.38 51.30
N VAL A 28 -7.55 -18.05 51.07
CA VAL A 28 -7.62 -16.91 52.05
C VAL A 28 -6.82 -15.67 51.56
N THR A 29 -7.31 -14.47 51.94
CA THR A 29 -6.71 -13.10 51.86
C THR A 29 -6.48 -12.41 50.51
N LEU A 30 -6.92 -11.15 50.46
CA LEU A 30 -6.39 -10.10 49.58
C LEU A 30 -5.04 -9.59 50.12
N GLY A 31 -4.19 -9.08 49.22
CA GLY A 31 -3.00 -8.29 49.52
C GLY A 31 -2.68 -7.38 48.33
N GLU A 32 -2.30 -6.13 48.59
CA GLU A 32 -2.14 -5.10 47.56
C GLU A 32 -0.79 -5.19 46.83
N LEU A 33 -0.78 -4.84 45.54
CA LEU A 33 0.34 -4.12 44.94
C LEU A 33 -0.21 -3.17 43.86
N ALA A 34 -0.04 -1.87 44.06
CA ALA A 34 -0.67 -0.84 43.21
C ALA A 34 0.28 -0.30 42.13
N LEU A 35 -0.24 -0.09 40.92
CA LEU A 35 0.31 0.83 39.94
C LEU A 35 -0.80 1.72 39.36
N MET A 36 -0.43 2.96 39.04
CA MET A 36 -1.32 4.10 38.87
C MET A 36 -2.30 4.01 37.69
N GLN A 37 -3.52 4.53 37.88
CA GLN A 37 -4.40 4.96 36.80
C GLN A 37 -4.42 6.50 36.72
N PRO A 38 -4.37 7.12 35.53
CA PRO A 38 -4.69 8.54 35.37
C PRO A 38 -6.21 8.76 35.47
N SER A 39 -6.64 9.78 36.19
CA SER A 39 -8.05 10.04 36.48
C SER A 39 -8.79 10.69 35.30
N VAL A 40 -9.72 9.96 34.68
CA VAL A 40 -10.74 10.54 33.79
C VAL A 40 -11.95 10.95 34.62
N GLN A 41 -12.30 12.24 34.63
CA GLN A 41 -13.52 12.72 35.30
C GLN A 41 -14.76 12.29 34.52
N GLN A 42 -15.63 11.49 35.14
CA GLN A 42 -16.96 11.20 34.61
C GLN A 42 -17.88 12.41 34.80
N ALA A 43 -18.35 13.01 33.70
CA ALA A 43 -19.48 13.94 33.73
C ALA A 43 -20.79 13.15 33.83
N GLN A 44 -21.66 13.50 34.78
CA GLN A 44 -22.96 12.84 34.95
C GLN A 44 -23.99 13.34 33.91
N PRO A 45 -24.96 12.50 33.51
CA PRO A 45 -25.89 12.83 32.44
C PRO A 45 -26.96 13.85 32.88
N ALA A 46 -27.13 14.91 32.08
CA ALA A 46 -28.24 15.84 32.23
C ALA A 46 -29.58 15.16 31.87
N ARG A 47 -30.50 15.06 32.84
CA ARG A 47 -31.88 14.63 32.58
C ARG A 47 -32.69 15.79 32.02
N GLY A 48 -33.55 15.51 31.03
CA GLY A 48 -34.71 16.34 30.73
C GLY A 48 -34.63 17.24 29.49
N ALA A 49 -34.29 16.67 28.34
CA ALA A 49 -34.70 17.21 27.05
C ALA A 49 -35.49 16.14 26.29
N SER A 50 -36.76 16.41 25.98
CA SER A 50 -37.49 15.64 24.97
C SER A 50 -36.88 16.00 23.61
N HIS A 51 -36.29 15.03 22.93
CA HIS A 51 -35.75 15.25 21.59
C HIS A 51 -36.91 15.56 20.63
N ALA A 52 -37.09 16.83 20.31
CA ALA A 52 -37.88 17.21 19.15
C ALA A 52 -37.17 16.68 17.90
N PRO A 53 -37.89 16.13 16.91
CA PRO A 53 -37.26 15.62 15.70
C PRO A 53 -36.47 16.75 15.03
N ILE A 54 -35.18 16.50 14.77
CA ILE A 54 -34.32 17.46 14.10
C ILE A 54 -34.90 17.68 12.70
N LYS A 55 -35.40 18.89 12.45
CA LYS A 55 -35.89 19.27 11.12
C LYS A 55 -34.71 19.54 10.19
N ALA A 56 -33.99 18.49 9.84
CA ALA A 56 -33.18 18.47 8.63
C ALA A 56 -34.06 18.97 7.48
N LYS A 57 -33.56 19.97 6.73
CA LYS A 57 -34.13 20.21 5.40
C LYS A 57 -33.84 18.96 4.59
N LEU A 58 -34.81 18.49 3.81
CA LEU A 58 -34.52 17.58 2.70
C LEU A 58 -33.37 18.19 1.91
N ALA A 59 -32.23 17.49 1.87
CA ALA A 59 -31.14 17.87 1.00
C ALA A 59 -31.68 17.86 -0.44
N SER A 60 -31.48 18.96 -1.17
CA SER A 60 -31.78 18.97 -2.60
C SER A 60 -30.97 17.88 -3.30
N VAL A 61 -31.56 17.20 -4.28
CA VAL A 61 -31.00 16.05 -5.03
C VAL A 61 -29.81 16.50 -5.91
N GLY A 62 -28.72 16.92 -5.29
CA GLY A 62 -27.69 17.78 -5.90
C GLY A 62 -26.28 17.68 -5.32
N SER A 63 -26.05 16.79 -4.34
CA SER A 63 -24.72 16.34 -3.93
C SER A 63 -24.70 14.80 -3.92
N PRO A 64 -24.63 14.14 -5.09
CA PRO A 64 -24.44 12.69 -5.13
C PRO A 64 -23.06 12.33 -4.58
N CYS A 65 -22.95 11.14 -3.98
CA CYS A 65 -21.64 10.57 -3.67
C CYS A 65 -20.83 10.42 -4.98
N GLY A 66 -19.63 10.99 -4.99
CA GLY A 66 -18.94 11.30 -6.25
C GLY A 66 -18.60 10.09 -7.11
N LEU A 67 -18.91 10.19 -8.41
CA LEU A 67 -18.68 9.21 -9.49
C LEU A 67 -19.55 7.93 -9.42
N GLY A 68 -20.87 8.14 -9.42
CA GLY A 68 -21.88 7.19 -9.89
C GLY A 68 -23.13 7.99 -10.25
N SER A 69 -23.44 8.16 -11.54
CA SER A 69 -24.46 9.11 -11.98
C SER A 69 -25.85 8.79 -11.42
N VAL A 70 -26.55 9.82 -10.94
CA VAL A 70 -27.99 9.74 -10.64
C VAL A 70 -28.71 9.33 -11.93
N GLY A 71 -29.21 8.09 -11.98
CA GLY A 71 -29.81 7.50 -13.18
C GLY A 71 -29.10 6.27 -13.75
N ALA A 72 -28.92 5.23 -12.94
CA ALA A 72 -28.75 3.85 -13.41
C ALA A 72 -29.90 3.00 -12.84
N GLY A 73 -30.90 2.69 -13.69
CA GLY A 73 -32.21 2.14 -13.29
C GLY A 73 -32.24 0.69 -12.82
N ASN A 74 -31.17 0.21 -12.18
CA ASN A 74 -30.96 -1.19 -11.79
C ASN A 74 -30.76 -1.39 -10.27
N GLY A 75 -30.83 -0.33 -9.45
CA GLY A 75 -30.91 -0.43 -7.98
C GLY A 75 -29.64 -0.87 -7.23
N TRP A 76 -28.44 -0.50 -7.71
CA TRP A 76 -27.17 -0.81 -7.02
C TRP A 76 -26.51 0.47 -6.48
N GLY A 77 -26.18 0.50 -5.18
CA GLY A 77 -25.52 1.64 -4.54
C GLY A 77 -24.39 1.25 -3.60
N LEU A 78 -23.35 2.09 -3.52
CA LEU A 78 -22.21 1.95 -2.61
C LEU A 78 -22.43 2.85 -1.38
N PRO A 79 -22.13 2.39 -0.15
CA PRO A 79 -22.38 3.17 1.06
C PRO A 79 -21.37 4.31 1.30
N LEU A 80 -20.20 4.25 0.67
CA LEU A 80 -19.16 5.28 0.67
C LEU A 80 -18.65 5.54 -0.75
N PRO A 81 -18.02 6.70 -1.02
CA PRO A 81 -17.20 6.90 -2.21
C PRO A 81 -16.18 5.76 -2.37
N ALA A 82 -16.14 5.14 -3.54
CA ALA A 82 -15.48 3.85 -3.77
C ALA A 82 -14.02 3.75 -3.30
N ARG A 83 -13.29 4.86 -3.23
CA ARG A 83 -11.90 4.94 -2.72
C ARG A 83 -11.72 4.53 -1.24
N TYR A 84 -12.78 4.55 -0.43
CA TYR A 84 -12.73 4.14 0.98
C TYR A 84 -13.17 2.69 1.22
N LEU A 85 -13.80 2.05 0.23
CA LEU A 85 -14.29 0.67 0.33
C LEU A 85 -13.15 -0.34 0.09
N VAL A 86 -12.03 -0.17 0.81
CA VAL A 86 -10.81 -0.97 0.67
C VAL A 86 -10.50 -1.66 1.99
N ASN A 87 -10.00 -2.90 1.94
CA ASN A 87 -9.60 -3.70 3.10
C ASN A 87 -10.67 -3.80 4.20
N GLY A 88 -11.93 -3.99 3.79
CA GLY A 88 -13.07 -4.07 4.72
C GLY A 88 -12.91 -5.19 5.75
N SER A 89 -12.98 -4.86 7.04
CA SER A 89 -12.99 -5.82 8.14
C SER A 89 -14.43 -6.32 8.38
N VAL A 90 -14.61 -7.58 8.81
CA VAL A 90 -15.94 -8.18 8.99
C VAL A 90 -16.23 -8.44 10.46
N ASP A 91 -17.31 -7.84 10.96
CA ASP A 91 -17.74 -7.90 12.35
C ASP A 91 -19.27 -8.22 12.41
N GLN A 92 -20.14 -7.52 13.16
CA GLN A 92 -21.59 -7.53 12.90
C GLN A 92 -21.92 -7.09 11.46
N GLY A 93 -21.17 -6.10 10.95
CA GLY A 93 -21.22 -5.53 9.62
C GLY A 93 -19.84 -5.55 8.97
N VAL A 94 -19.51 -4.47 8.25
CA VAL A 94 -18.23 -4.32 7.55
C VAL A 94 -17.62 -2.96 7.86
N ASP A 95 -16.47 -2.95 8.53
CA ASP A 95 -15.71 -1.73 8.84
C ASP A 95 -14.98 -1.21 7.60
N TYR A 96 -15.15 0.08 7.29
CA TYR A 96 -14.36 0.78 6.28
C TYR A 96 -13.79 2.09 6.85
N ALA A 97 -12.46 2.14 6.97
CA ALA A 97 -11.73 3.30 7.49
C ALA A 97 -11.90 4.51 6.56
N ALA A 98 -12.54 5.57 7.07
CA ALA A 98 -12.87 6.77 6.33
C ALA A 98 -12.77 8.00 7.26
N PRO A 99 -12.25 9.16 6.79
CA PRO A 99 -12.22 10.37 7.59
C PRO A 99 -13.63 10.83 8.00
N GLY A 100 -13.76 11.43 9.19
CA GLY A 100 -15.00 12.11 9.60
C GLY A 100 -15.41 13.17 8.58
N GLY A 101 -16.72 13.31 8.34
CA GLY A 101 -17.26 14.14 7.27
C GLY A 101 -17.18 13.51 5.87
N THR A 102 -16.80 12.24 5.73
CA THR A 102 -16.94 11.51 4.46
C THR A 102 -18.43 11.22 4.20
N PRO A 103 -18.98 11.52 3.01
CA PRO A 103 -20.39 11.23 2.70
C PRO A 103 -20.76 9.75 2.82
N GLU A 104 -21.88 9.46 3.47
CA GLU A 104 -22.52 8.14 3.53
C GLU A 104 -23.80 8.13 2.69
N CYS A 105 -23.99 7.06 1.91
CA CYS A 105 -24.86 7.07 0.74
C CYS A 105 -25.88 5.92 0.77
N ALA A 106 -27.11 6.18 0.33
CA ALA A 106 -28.15 5.16 0.20
C ALA A 106 -27.74 4.05 -0.79
N MET A 107 -27.66 2.81 -0.33
CA MET A 107 -27.30 1.62 -1.15
C MET A 107 -28.40 1.13 -2.10
N GLY A 108 -29.55 1.81 -2.13
CA GLY A 108 -30.69 1.53 -3.00
C GLY A 108 -31.79 2.59 -2.80
N ASP A 109 -32.84 2.55 -3.64
CA ASP A 109 -34.04 3.37 -3.41
C ASP A 109 -34.77 2.82 -2.17
N GLY A 110 -35.22 3.68 -1.26
CA GLY A 110 -35.75 3.20 0.02
C GLY A 110 -36.24 4.26 1.00
N THR A 111 -36.66 3.83 2.18
CA THR A 111 -37.15 4.69 3.28
C THR A 111 -36.25 4.57 4.51
N ILE A 112 -35.87 5.69 5.13
CA ILE A 112 -35.21 5.67 6.45
C ILE A 112 -36.24 5.27 7.50
N ILE A 113 -36.09 4.09 8.13
CA ILE A 113 -37.08 3.54 9.09
C ILE A 113 -36.67 3.66 10.56
N ALA A 114 -35.39 3.94 10.85
CA ALA A 114 -34.91 4.25 12.20
C ALA A 114 -33.63 5.12 12.14
N GLU A 115 -33.36 5.79 13.26
CA GLU A 115 -32.12 6.51 13.58
C GLU A 115 -31.49 5.88 14.85
N GLY A 116 -30.27 6.27 15.20
CA GLY A 116 -29.49 5.66 16.28
C GLY A 116 -30.12 5.77 17.67
N GLY A 117 -30.05 4.69 18.46
CA GLY A 117 -30.69 4.65 19.78
C GLY A 117 -30.99 3.23 20.28
N GLN A 118 -32.23 2.99 20.72
CA GLN A 118 -32.65 1.71 21.31
C GLN A 118 -32.60 0.51 20.35
N THR A 119 -32.49 0.76 19.04
CA THR A 119 -32.47 -0.21 17.93
C THR A 119 -31.04 -0.57 17.48
N LEU A 120 -30.11 0.37 17.55
CA LEU A 120 -28.72 0.27 17.06
C LEU A 120 -27.71 0.59 18.18
N ASN A 121 -27.95 0.01 19.36
CA ASN A 121 -27.11 0.25 20.53
C ASN A 121 -25.68 -0.25 20.32
N GLY A 122 -24.71 0.67 20.36
CA GLY A 122 -23.30 0.44 20.05
C GLY A 122 -22.81 1.27 18.87
N PHE A 123 -23.61 1.39 17.81
CA PHE A 123 -23.24 2.03 16.55
C PHE A 123 -23.40 3.56 16.56
N GLY A 124 -23.96 4.14 17.63
CA GLY A 124 -24.08 5.59 17.83
C GLY A 124 -25.53 6.11 17.80
N PRO A 125 -25.73 7.41 18.13
CA PRO A 125 -27.06 8.01 18.26
C PRO A 125 -27.63 8.59 16.94
N TRP A 126 -26.87 8.50 15.83
CA TRP A 126 -27.25 9.00 14.50
C TRP A 126 -26.97 7.95 13.41
N ALA A 127 -27.10 6.67 13.76
CA ALA A 127 -26.92 5.57 12.83
C ALA A 127 -28.25 5.30 12.08
N PRO A 128 -28.39 5.66 10.79
CA PRO A 128 -29.63 5.43 10.06
C PRO A 128 -29.83 3.95 9.72
N ALA A 129 -31.09 3.54 9.62
CA ALA A 129 -31.50 2.26 9.08
C ALA A 129 -32.39 2.48 7.84
N LEU A 130 -31.86 2.19 6.65
CA LEU A 130 -32.54 2.30 5.35
C LEU A 130 -33.23 0.98 5.02
N HIS A 131 -34.55 0.96 4.91
CA HIS A 131 -35.28 -0.13 4.27
C HIS A 131 -35.28 0.09 2.75
N ILE A 132 -34.84 -0.90 1.98
CA ILE A 132 -34.66 -0.79 0.53
C ILE A 132 -35.89 -1.37 -0.18
N ASP A 133 -36.51 -0.57 -1.06
CA ASP A 133 -37.79 -0.89 -1.69
C ASP A 133 -37.64 -1.76 -2.95
N ASP A 134 -36.59 -1.55 -3.74
CA ASP A 134 -36.33 -2.22 -5.03
C ASP A 134 -34.83 -2.53 -5.23
N GLY A 135 -34.51 -3.33 -6.26
CA GLY A 135 -33.16 -3.77 -6.57
C GLY A 135 -32.73 -5.04 -5.82
N PRO A 136 -31.42 -5.37 -5.79
CA PRO A 136 -30.92 -6.65 -5.27
C PRO A 136 -31.00 -6.76 -3.74
N LEU A 137 -31.16 -5.63 -3.05
CA LEU A 137 -31.40 -5.55 -1.61
C LEU A 137 -32.87 -5.31 -1.26
N ALA A 138 -33.81 -5.41 -2.21
CA ALA A 138 -35.23 -5.21 -1.98
C ALA A 138 -35.75 -6.01 -0.77
N GLY A 139 -36.47 -5.33 0.14
CA GLY A 139 -36.98 -5.89 1.39
C GLY A 139 -35.92 -6.19 2.45
N ARG A 140 -34.65 -5.81 2.25
CA ARG A 140 -33.63 -5.73 3.32
C ARG A 140 -33.68 -4.37 3.98
N THR A 141 -33.15 -4.32 5.20
CA THR A 141 -32.80 -3.07 5.87
C THR A 141 -31.28 -3.04 6.07
N VAL A 142 -30.64 -1.94 5.70
CA VAL A 142 -29.21 -1.68 5.88
C VAL A 142 -29.02 -0.64 6.98
N TYR A 143 -28.08 -0.88 7.91
CA TYR A 143 -27.66 0.12 8.88
C TYR A 143 -26.30 0.72 8.51
N TYR A 144 -26.10 1.97 8.92
CA TYR A 144 -24.85 2.71 8.75
C TYR A 144 -24.38 3.15 10.14
N GLY A 145 -23.36 2.46 10.64
CA GLY A 145 -22.83 2.62 11.99
C GLY A 145 -21.70 3.64 12.06
N HIS A 146 -21.58 4.28 13.22
CA HIS A 146 -20.60 5.32 13.56
C HIS A 146 -20.74 6.63 12.79
N ALA A 147 -21.88 6.83 12.12
CA ALA A 147 -22.30 8.04 11.43
C ALA A 147 -22.46 9.28 12.34
N GLY A 148 -22.29 10.46 11.73
CA GLY A 148 -22.66 11.77 12.25
C GLY A 148 -24.15 12.09 12.09
N PRO A 149 -24.59 13.32 12.41
CA PRO A 149 -26.01 13.69 12.42
C PRO A 149 -26.67 13.56 11.05
N ASP A 150 -27.79 12.83 11.00
CA ASP A 150 -28.53 12.52 9.77
C ASP A 150 -28.93 13.76 8.96
N LEU A 151 -28.69 13.70 7.65
CA LEU A 151 -29.12 14.72 6.68
C LEU A 151 -30.54 14.44 6.16
N VAL A 152 -31.09 13.26 6.47
CA VAL A 152 -32.41 12.78 6.03
C VAL A 152 -33.11 12.08 7.22
N PRO A 153 -34.31 12.53 7.64
CA PRO A 153 -34.96 12.02 8.86
C PRO A 153 -35.75 10.72 8.65
N VAL A 154 -36.05 9.99 9.72
CA VAL A 154 -37.00 8.85 9.71
C VAL A 154 -38.30 9.21 9.01
N GLY A 155 -38.74 8.31 8.11
CA GLY A 155 -39.94 8.43 7.30
C GLY A 155 -39.74 9.17 5.97
N ALA A 156 -38.55 9.70 5.69
CA ALA A 156 -38.21 10.21 4.38
C ALA A 156 -37.79 9.08 3.42
N HIS A 157 -38.22 9.22 2.16
CA HIS A 157 -37.76 8.40 1.04
C HIS A 157 -36.46 8.96 0.46
N VAL A 158 -35.57 8.08 0.01
CA VAL A 158 -34.26 8.41 -0.56
C VAL A 158 -34.04 7.65 -1.86
N ALA A 159 -33.36 8.30 -2.80
CA ALA A 159 -32.91 7.68 -4.03
C ALA A 159 -31.56 6.97 -3.83
N ASN A 160 -31.32 5.91 -4.59
CA ASN A 160 -30.04 5.22 -4.70
C ASN A 160 -28.88 6.21 -4.97
N GLY A 161 -27.80 6.14 -4.19
CA GLY A 161 -26.65 7.04 -4.27
C GLY A 161 -26.86 8.45 -3.69
N GLN A 162 -28.03 8.77 -3.16
CA GLN A 162 -28.27 9.99 -2.38
C GLN A 162 -27.46 9.94 -1.07
N GLN A 163 -26.79 11.04 -0.72
CA GLN A 163 -26.18 11.16 0.61
C GLN A 163 -27.27 11.22 1.68
N ILE A 164 -27.16 10.35 2.70
CA ILE A 164 -28.12 10.26 3.82
C ILE A 164 -27.52 10.79 5.13
N THR A 165 -26.20 10.63 5.32
CA THR A 165 -25.46 11.15 6.48
C THR A 165 -23.96 11.32 6.11
N GLU A 166 -23.08 11.43 7.11
CA GLU A 166 -21.63 11.46 6.97
C GLU A 166 -20.96 10.59 8.02
N VAL A 167 -19.73 10.11 7.77
CA VAL A 167 -18.91 9.39 8.75
C VAL A 167 -18.67 10.26 9.98
N GLY A 168 -18.87 9.68 11.17
CA GLY A 168 -18.81 10.41 12.44
C GLY A 168 -17.48 11.10 12.69
N ASN A 169 -17.56 12.35 13.12
CA ASN A 169 -16.40 13.17 13.45
C ASN A 169 -15.81 12.77 14.82
N GLY A 170 -14.85 11.84 14.81
CA GLY A 170 -14.08 11.42 15.98
C GLY A 170 -14.45 10.01 16.44
N ILE A 171 -14.82 9.86 17.71
CA ILE A 171 -15.38 8.62 18.27
C ILE A 171 -16.89 8.82 18.44
N VAL A 172 -17.68 7.93 17.84
CA VAL A 172 -19.14 7.93 17.90
C VAL A 172 -19.58 6.51 18.23
N GLY A 173 -20.48 6.32 19.19
CA GLY A 173 -20.82 4.98 19.68
C GLY A 173 -19.62 4.29 20.33
N LEU A 174 -19.40 3.01 20.02
CA LEU A 174 -18.31 2.17 20.53
C LEU A 174 -17.12 2.05 19.56
N SER A 175 -16.82 3.11 18.79
CA SER A 175 -15.67 3.12 17.87
C SER A 175 -14.32 3.41 18.54
N THR A 176 -13.23 3.06 17.85
CA THR A 176 -11.86 3.49 18.19
C THR A 176 -11.43 4.76 17.44
N GLY A 177 -12.20 5.18 16.42
CA GLY A 177 -11.99 6.38 15.60
C GLY A 177 -12.97 6.45 14.43
N PRO A 178 -12.78 7.40 13.49
CA PRO A 178 -13.67 7.60 12.34
C PRO A 178 -13.58 6.43 11.35
N HIS A 179 -14.73 5.82 11.10
CA HIS A 179 -14.98 4.79 10.07
C HIS A 179 -16.49 4.65 9.90
N LEU A 180 -16.92 3.98 8.82
CA LEU A 180 -18.27 3.43 8.70
C LEU A 180 -18.22 1.96 9.10
N GLU A 181 -19.22 1.47 9.84
CA GLU A 181 -19.57 0.04 9.85
C GLU A 181 -20.91 -0.16 9.12
N VAL A 182 -20.95 -0.93 8.05
CA VAL A 182 -22.17 -1.14 7.25
C VAL A 182 -22.64 -2.59 7.29
N GLY A 183 -23.92 -2.83 7.56
CA GLY A 183 -24.45 -4.18 7.72
C GLY A 183 -25.96 -4.29 7.54
N PHE A 184 -26.48 -5.52 7.64
CA PHE A 184 -27.93 -5.77 7.58
C PHE A 184 -28.56 -5.65 8.97
N TYR A 185 -29.70 -4.96 9.05
CA TYR A 185 -30.48 -4.83 10.28
C TYR A 185 -31.47 -6.01 10.43
N PRO A 186 -31.64 -6.60 11.63
CA PRO A 186 -30.93 -6.30 12.88
C PRO A 186 -29.47 -6.78 12.84
N PRO A 187 -28.51 -6.04 13.46
CA PRO A 187 -27.10 -6.41 13.49
C PRO A 187 -26.89 -7.84 14.01
N GLY A 188 -25.93 -8.53 13.40
CA GLY A 188 -25.69 -9.95 13.67
C GLY A 188 -24.77 -10.22 14.87
N ARG A 189 -23.93 -11.25 14.72
CA ARG A 189 -22.76 -11.49 15.57
C ARG A 189 -21.51 -11.16 14.77
N PHE A 190 -20.35 -10.99 15.40
CA PHE A 190 -19.06 -11.00 14.72
C PHE A 190 -18.96 -12.10 13.64
N GLY A 191 -18.65 -11.72 12.40
CA GLY A 191 -18.68 -12.55 11.20
C GLY A 191 -19.96 -12.46 10.36
N ALA A 192 -21.02 -11.80 10.84
CA ALA A 192 -22.30 -11.71 10.14
C ALA A 192 -22.32 -10.69 8.99
N GLY A 193 -21.35 -9.78 8.94
CA GLY A 193 -21.21 -8.84 7.83
C GLY A 193 -20.68 -9.44 6.53
N GLN A 194 -20.25 -10.71 6.50
CA GLN A 194 -19.70 -11.32 5.29
C GLN A 194 -20.61 -11.18 4.06
N PRO A 195 -21.94 -11.38 4.11
CA PRO A 195 -22.82 -11.17 2.96
C PRO A 195 -22.96 -9.70 2.53
N MET A 196 -22.65 -8.74 3.42
CA MET A 196 -22.55 -7.32 3.08
C MET A 196 -21.20 -7.01 2.40
N LEU A 197 -20.11 -7.62 2.85
CA LEU A 197 -18.81 -7.53 2.15
C LEU A 197 -18.89 -8.18 0.77
N ASP A 198 -19.52 -9.35 0.66
CA ASP A 198 -19.78 -10.05 -0.61
C ASP A 198 -20.70 -9.21 -1.53
N TYR A 199 -21.71 -8.54 -0.97
CA TYR A 199 -22.52 -7.58 -1.72
C TYR A 199 -21.66 -6.42 -2.22
N ILE A 200 -20.97 -5.68 -1.34
CA ILE A 200 -20.16 -4.50 -1.71
C ILE A 200 -19.09 -4.87 -2.75
N ASN A 201 -18.41 -6.01 -2.59
CA ASN A 201 -17.42 -6.49 -3.56
C ASN A 201 -18.05 -6.90 -4.90
N SER A 202 -19.27 -7.45 -4.92
CA SER A 202 -19.99 -7.75 -6.17
C SER A 202 -20.69 -6.53 -6.80
N THR A 203 -20.99 -5.48 -6.02
CA THR A 203 -21.49 -4.19 -6.52
C THR A 203 -20.42 -3.33 -7.18
N ARG A 204 -19.15 -3.76 -7.15
CA ARG A 204 -18.09 -3.29 -8.03
C ARG A 204 -17.85 -4.36 -9.10
N PRO A 205 -18.31 -4.18 -10.34
CA PRO A 205 -18.15 -5.20 -11.36
C PRO A 205 -17.41 -4.70 -12.61
N SER A 206 -16.66 -5.59 -13.28
CA SER A 206 -16.84 -5.71 -14.72
C SER A 206 -18.03 -6.65 -14.90
N ASP A 207 -19.22 -6.09 -15.12
CA ASP A 207 -20.44 -6.87 -15.07
C ASP A 207 -20.52 -7.71 -16.35
N ASN A 208 -20.28 -9.01 -16.21
CA ASN A 208 -20.37 -9.99 -17.29
C ASN A 208 -21.83 -10.24 -17.75
N SER A 209 -22.73 -9.29 -17.44
CA SER A 209 -24.09 -9.11 -17.93
C SER A 209 -24.18 -8.04 -19.03
N SER A 210 -23.37 -6.98 -18.98
CA SER A 210 -23.38 -5.89 -19.96
C SER A 210 -22.27 -6.10 -21.00
N CYS A 211 -22.47 -7.07 -21.88
CA CYS A 211 -21.45 -7.53 -22.83
C CYS A 211 -21.65 -7.00 -24.25
N THR A 212 -20.57 -6.92 -25.04
CA THR A 212 -20.62 -6.64 -26.48
C THR A 212 -19.59 -7.51 -27.21
N VAL A 213 -19.98 -8.03 -28.37
CA VAL A 213 -19.13 -8.91 -29.18
C VAL A 213 -18.48 -8.11 -30.30
N TRP A 214 -17.14 -8.11 -30.35
CA TRP A 214 -16.34 -7.47 -31.39
C TRP A 214 -15.32 -8.46 -31.96
N ALA A 215 -15.20 -8.52 -33.28
CA ALA A 215 -14.34 -9.50 -33.99
C ALA A 215 -14.58 -10.99 -33.62
N GLY A 216 -15.70 -11.32 -32.97
CA GLY A 216 -16.02 -12.65 -32.45
C GLY A 216 -15.79 -12.80 -30.94
N HIS A 217 -15.22 -11.81 -30.27
CA HIS A 217 -14.86 -11.84 -28.85
C HIS A 217 -15.79 -11.00 -27.97
N GLN A 218 -16.18 -11.55 -26.83
CA GLN A 218 -17.11 -10.94 -25.88
C GLN A 218 -16.38 -10.14 -24.79
N VAL A 219 -16.57 -8.82 -24.74
CA VAL A 219 -16.01 -7.93 -23.70
C VAL A 219 -17.14 -7.25 -22.93
N CYS A 220 -17.05 -7.12 -21.60
CA CYS A 220 -18.18 -6.76 -20.74
C CYS A 220 -17.88 -5.63 -19.72
N GLY A 221 -18.96 -5.04 -19.19
CA GLY A 221 -18.98 -4.06 -18.10
C GLY A 221 -17.84 -3.04 -18.13
N ALA A 222 -17.15 -2.89 -17.00
CA ALA A 222 -16.04 -1.95 -16.84
C ALA A 222 -14.89 -2.12 -17.87
N ILE A 223 -14.59 -3.34 -18.35
CA ILE A 223 -13.55 -3.55 -19.38
C ILE A 223 -14.04 -3.03 -20.73
N ARG A 224 -15.29 -3.35 -21.11
CA ARG A 224 -15.98 -2.85 -22.30
C ARG A 224 -16.07 -1.32 -22.29
N ASP A 225 -16.46 -0.75 -21.15
CA ASP A 225 -16.71 0.69 -21.02
C ASP A 225 -15.39 1.46 -21.03
N LYS A 226 -14.34 0.90 -20.41
CA LYS A 226 -12.97 1.42 -20.53
C LYS A 226 -12.47 1.38 -21.97
N TYR A 227 -12.62 0.24 -22.66
CA TYR A 227 -12.27 0.08 -24.07
C TYR A 227 -12.97 1.13 -24.95
N LEU A 228 -14.27 1.33 -24.77
CA LEU A 228 -15.04 2.36 -25.47
C LEU A 228 -14.56 3.78 -25.14
N SER A 229 -14.30 4.10 -23.87
CA SER A 229 -13.82 5.43 -23.46
C SER A 229 -12.46 5.80 -24.05
N LEU A 230 -11.62 4.81 -24.34
CA LEU A 230 -10.29 4.97 -24.95
C LEU A 230 -10.35 4.99 -26.49
N GLY A 231 -11.53 4.99 -27.09
CA GLY A 231 -11.73 5.00 -28.55
C GLY A 231 -11.83 3.62 -29.20
N GLY A 232 -11.87 2.55 -28.41
CA GLY A 232 -12.11 1.17 -28.86
C GLY A 232 -11.15 0.71 -29.96
N ALA A 233 -11.71 0.07 -30.98
CA ALA A 233 -10.96 -0.55 -32.08
C ALA A 233 -10.06 0.42 -32.87
N PHE A 234 -10.31 1.74 -32.80
CA PHE A 234 -9.46 2.74 -33.44
C PHE A 234 -8.11 2.95 -32.73
N VAL A 235 -8.05 2.75 -31.41
CA VAL A 235 -6.85 3.00 -30.59
C VAL A 235 -6.26 1.69 -30.07
N LEU A 236 -7.08 0.86 -29.41
CA LEU A 236 -6.65 -0.40 -28.80
C LEU A 236 -6.56 -1.55 -29.83
N GLY A 237 -7.26 -1.39 -30.96
CA GLY A 237 -7.45 -2.48 -31.93
C GLY A 237 -8.58 -3.42 -31.52
N TRP A 238 -8.80 -4.48 -32.29
CA TRP A 238 -9.87 -5.45 -31.99
C TRP A 238 -9.49 -6.34 -30.81
N PRO A 239 -10.45 -6.81 -29.97
CA PRO A 239 -10.15 -7.74 -28.90
C PRO A 239 -9.62 -9.07 -29.46
N LEU A 240 -8.72 -9.72 -28.71
CA LEU A 240 -8.08 -11.00 -29.06
C LEU A 240 -8.59 -12.19 -28.24
N ASN A 241 -9.37 -11.92 -27.18
CA ASN A 241 -9.98 -12.91 -26.31
C ASN A 241 -11.26 -12.37 -25.69
N ASP A 242 -12.14 -13.27 -25.28
CA ASP A 242 -13.29 -12.95 -24.42
C ASP A 242 -12.80 -12.47 -23.05
N GLU A 243 -13.62 -11.70 -22.32
CA GLU A 243 -13.32 -11.27 -20.95
C GLU A 243 -13.08 -12.46 -20.02
N THR A 244 -11.80 -12.73 -19.77
CA THR A 244 -11.32 -13.97 -19.17
C THR A 244 -10.89 -13.71 -17.72
N PRO A 245 -11.22 -14.58 -16.74
CA PRO A 245 -10.66 -14.49 -15.40
C PRO A 245 -9.15 -14.65 -15.42
N THR A 246 -8.45 -13.85 -14.61
CA THR A 246 -7.02 -14.01 -14.36
C THR A 246 -6.72 -15.35 -13.67
N PRO A 247 -5.49 -15.92 -13.76
CA PRO A 247 -5.19 -17.23 -13.19
C PRO A 247 -5.39 -17.31 -11.67
N ASP A 248 -5.17 -16.22 -10.94
CA ASP A 248 -5.42 -16.08 -9.50
C ASP A 248 -6.91 -16.04 -9.09
N GLN A 249 -7.82 -15.93 -10.08
CA GLN A 249 -9.28 -15.77 -9.92
C GLN A 249 -9.73 -14.46 -9.22
N ILE A 250 -8.87 -13.45 -9.09
CA ILE A 250 -9.23 -12.16 -8.46
C ILE A 250 -9.79 -11.15 -9.47
N GLY A 251 -9.21 -11.11 -10.67
CA GLY A 251 -9.50 -10.12 -11.70
C GLY A 251 -10.03 -10.71 -13.00
N ARG A 252 -10.18 -9.82 -13.99
CA ARG A 252 -10.58 -10.14 -15.37
C ARG A 252 -9.78 -9.31 -16.36
N PHE A 253 -9.60 -9.82 -17.58
CA PHE A 253 -8.84 -9.11 -18.62
C PHE A 253 -9.34 -9.38 -20.05
N SER A 254 -9.01 -8.43 -20.93
CA SER A 254 -9.01 -8.61 -22.38
C SER A 254 -7.75 -8.01 -22.99
N HIS A 255 -7.12 -8.72 -23.94
CA HIS A 255 -6.07 -8.22 -24.81
C HIS A 255 -6.66 -7.68 -26.13
N PHE A 256 -5.96 -6.74 -26.77
CA PHE A 256 -6.39 -6.07 -27.99
C PHE A 256 -5.24 -5.94 -29.01
N SER A 257 -5.58 -5.91 -30.30
CA SER A 257 -4.63 -6.16 -31.40
C SER A 257 -3.46 -5.19 -31.54
N ASN A 258 -3.51 -4.00 -30.93
CA ASN A 258 -2.46 -2.98 -31.06
C ASN A 258 -1.39 -3.06 -29.95
N ASN A 259 -1.23 -4.23 -29.34
CA ASN A 259 -0.48 -4.47 -28.09
C ASN A 259 -1.00 -3.64 -26.89
N TRP A 260 -2.30 -3.75 -26.65
CA TRP A 260 -2.97 -3.20 -25.46
C TRP A 260 -3.64 -4.32 -24.68
N SER A 261 -3.77 -4.12 -23.36
CA SER A 261 -4.65 -4.90 -22.51
C SER A 261 -5.44 -3.98 -21.59
N ILE A 262 -6.63 -4.40 -21.19
CA ILE A 262 -7.35 -3.81 -20.06
C ILE A 262 -7.54 -4.91 -19.03
N TYR A 263 -7.12 -4.62 -17.80
CA TYR A 263 -7.29 -5.47 -16.63
C TYR A 263 -8.25 -4.80 -15.65
N TRP A 264 -9.06 -5.61 -14.97
CA TRP A 264 -10.02 -5.18 -13.97
C TRP A 264 -9.91 -5.99 -12.69
N THR A 265 -10.10 -5.35 -11.53
CA THR A 265 -10.32 -6.03 -10.24
C THR A 265 -11.46 -5.40 -9.44
N PRO A 266 -12.06 -6.13 -8.48
CA PRO A 266 -13.01 -5.58 -7.51
C PRO A 266 -12.44 -4.47 -6.61
N ASN A 267 -11.12 -4.25 -6.58
CA ASN A 267 -10.48 -3.26 -5.70
C ASN A 267 -10.00 -2.01 -6.46
N SER A 268 -9.52 -2.15 -7.70
CA SER A 268 -8.96 -1.06 -8.48
C SER A 268 -9.87 -0.55 -9.60
N GLY A 269 -10.83 -1.34 -10.11
CA GLY A 269 -11.54 -1.01 -11.35
C GLY A 269 -10.73 -1.34 -12.61
N ALA A 270 -11.11 -0.78 -13.76
CA ALA A 270 -10.54 -1.12 -15.08
C ALA A 270 -9.44 -0.15 -15.55
N TRP A 271 -8.26 -0.69 -15.85
CA TRP A 271 -7.05 0.05 -16.21
C TRP A 271 -6.40 -0.50 -17.48
N SER A 272 -5.94 0.38 -18.36
CA SER A 272 -5.24 0.02 -19.59
C SER A 272 -3.73 0.03 -19.42
N ILE A 273 -3.08 -1.03 -19.90
CA ILE A 273 -1.63 -1.23 -19.91
C ILE A 273 -1.23 -1.70 -21.32
N HIS A 274 -0.17 -1.15 -21.88
CA HIS A 274 0.16 -1.35 -23.30
C HIS A 274 1.66 -1.25 -23.62
N GLY A 275 2.01 -1.65 -24.85
CA GLY A 275 3.36 -1.52 -25.41
C GLY A 275 4.46 -2.11 -24.52
N ALA A 276 5.59 -1.42 -24.45
CA ALA A 276 6.76 -1.90 -23.71
C ALA A 276 6.53 -2.09 -22.19
N ILE A 277 5.53 -1.41 -21.60
CA ILE A 277 5.17 -1.60 -20.19
C ILE A 277 4.35 -2.89 -20.01
N LEU A 278 3.43 -3.17 -20.93
CA LEU A 278 2.72 -4.46 -21.00
C LEU A 278 3.70 -5.62 -21.25
N ASP A 279 4.57 -5.49 -22.25
CA ASP A 279 5.60 -6.50 -22.58
C ASP A 279 6.49 -6.80 -21.36
N LYS A 280 6.79 -5.77 -20.57
CA LYS A 280 7.61 -5.89 -19.35
C LYS A 280 6.88 -6.59 -18.21
N TRP A 281 5.65 -6.18 -17.92
CA TRP A 281 4.83 -6.79 -16.87
C TRP A 281 4.52 -8.27 -17.20
N ALA A 282 4.26 -8.57 -18.46
CA ALA A 282 4.12 -9.93 -18.97
C ALA A 282 5.37 -10.79 -18.71
N ALA A 283 6.56 -10.26 -19.01
CA ALA A 283 7.83 -10.93 -18.73
C ALA A 283 8.13 -11.15 -17.23
N MET A 284 7.47 -10.40 -16.34
CA MET A 284 7.58 -10.56 -14.88
C MET A 284 6.56 -11.56 -14.29
N GLY A 285 5.62 -12.08 -15.09
CA GLY A 285 4.54 -12.95 -14.61
C GLY A 285 3.20 -12.26 -14.36
N TRP A 286 2.95 -11.11 -15.00
CA TRP A 286 1.66 -10.40 -14.97
C TRP A 286 1.16 -10.13 -13.53
N GLU A 287 -0.14 -10.28 -13.26
CA GLU A 287 -0.75 -10.14 -11.94
C GLU A 287 -0.21 -11.12 -10.88
N THR A 288 0.46 -12.21 -11.28
CA THR A 288 1.12 -13.14 -10.34
C THR A 288 2.54 -12.70 -9.95
N SER A 289 3.04 -11.61 -10.55
CA SER A 289 4.30 -10.98 -10.15
C SER A 289 4.13 -10.18 -8.84
N VAL A 290 5.26 -9.80 -8.24
CA VAL A 290 5.29 -8.92 -7.04
C VAL A 290 4.55 -7.59 -7.22
N LEU A 291 4.38 -7.13 -8.47
CA LEU A 291 3.65 -5.90 -8.79
C LEU A 291 2.13 -6.06 -8.65
N GLY A 292 1.57 -7.26 -8.83
CA GLY A 292 0.12 -7.44 -8.93
C GLY A 292 -0.49 -6.71 -10.13
N TYR A 293 -1.68 -6.12 -9.94
CA TYR A 293 -2.51 -5.53 -10.98
C TYR A 293 -2.20 -4.06 -11.26
N PRO A 294 -2.38 -3.56 -12.50
CA PRO A 294 -2.35 -2.12 -12.75
C PRO A 294 -3.43 -1.37 -11.95
N THR A 295 -3.07 -0.19 -11.46
CA THR A 295 -3.93 0.75 -10.70
C THR A 295 -4.02 2.13 -11.36
N THR A 296 -3.33 2.33 -12.48
CA THR A 296 -3.47 3.49 -13.38
C THR A 296 -3.46 3.04 -14.83
N ASP A 297 -3.94 3.90 -15.72
CA ASP A 297 -3.61 3.82 -17.15
C ASP A 297 -2.14 4.20 -17.37
N GLU A 298 -1.63 4.05 -18.60
CA GLU A 298 -0.27 4.50 -18.93
C GLU A 298 -0.18 6.04 -18.87
N GLY A 299 0.42 6.55 -17.80
CA GLY A 299 0.65 7.98 -17.58
C GLY A 299 1.84 8.49 -18.36
N THR A 300 1.79 9.76 -18.76
CA THR A 300 3.00 10.52 -19.18
C THR A 300 3.64 11.15 -17.95
N THR A 301 4.96 11.03 -17.82
CA THR A 301 5.73 11.63 -16.72
C THR A 301 5.71 13.17 -16.76
N PRO A 302 5.85 13.85 -15.60
CA PRO A 302 6.02 15.31 -15.49
C PRO A 302 7.02 15.95 -16.47
N ASP A 303 8.16 15.30 -16.72
CA ASP A 303 9.19 15.75 -17.67
C ASP A 303 8.79 15.59 -19.17
N LYS A 304 7.71 14.83 -19.43
CA LYS A 304 7.13 14.46 -20.74
C LYS A 304 7.97 13.49 -21.58
N VAL A 305 9.07 12.94 -21.05
CA VAL A 305 9.96 12.00 -21.75
C VAL A 305 9.45 10.56 -21.64
N GLY A 306 9.07 10.14 -20.44
CA GLY A 306 8.75 8.77 -20.10
C GLY A 306 7.26 8.45 -20.02
N ARG A 307 7.00 7.17 -19.72
CA ARG A 307 5.68 6.58 -19.49
C ARG A 307 5.70 5.71 -18.25
N TYR A 308 4.57 5.53 -17.58
CA TYR A 308 4.48 4.67 -16.40
C TYR A 308 3.09 4.05 -16.21
N ASN A 309 3.04 2.88 -15.58
CA ASN A 309 1.85 2.38 -14.87
C ASN A 309 2.23 2.15 -13.40
N TYR A 310 1.33 2.48 -12.47
CA TYR A 310 1.39 2.01 -11.08
C TYR A 310 0.62 0.70 -10.93
N PHE A 311 0.99 -0.09 -9.91
CA PHE A 311 0.44 -1.42 -9.64
C PHE A 311 0.13 -1.65 -8.15
N SER A 312 -0.75 -2.61 -7.86
CA SER A 312 -1.35 -2.85 -6.54
C SER A 312 -0.38 -3.38 -5.48
N GLY A 313 0.69 -4.07 -5.88
CA GLY A 313 1.75 -4.61 -5.01
C GLY A 313 2.76 -3.55 -4.54
N HIS A 314 2.31 -2.30 -4.41
CA HIS A 314 3.12 -1.11 -4.15
C HIS A 314 4.34 -0.99 -5.10
N GLY A 315 4.06 -0.91 -6.40
CA GLY A 315 5.12 -0.83 -7.41
C GLY A 315 4.73 -0.04 -8.65
N ALA A 316 5.71 0.20 -9.51
CA ALA A 316 5.55 0.85 -10.80
C ALA A 316 6.44 0.17 -11.86
N ILE A 317 6.05 0.32 -13.12
CA ILE A 317 6.96 0.13 -14.25
C ILE A 317 7.06 1.47 -14.97
N TYR A 318 8.29 1.94 -15.17
CA TYR A 318 8.60 3.16 -15.92
C TYR A 318 9.31 2.79 -17.22
N TRP A 319 9.00 3.50 -18.30
CA TRP A 319 9.61 3.35 -19.63
C TRP A 319 10.10 4.69 -20.18
N THR A 320 11.23 4.67 -20.89
CA THR A 320 11.63 5.74 -21.82
C THR A 320 12.19 5.15 -23.12
N PRO A 321 12.26 5.92 -24.22
CA PRO A 321 12.95 5.51 -25.44
C PRO A 321 14.43 5.14 -25.25
N ASN A 322 15.09 5.68 -24.21
CA ASN A 322 16.52 5.52 -23.97
C ASN A 322 16.85 4.39 -22.98
N THR A 323 15.94 4.09 -22.06
CA THR A 323 16.14 3.07 -21.01
C THR A 323 15.47 1.75 -21.33
N GLY A 324 14.34 1.74 -22.06
CA GLY A 324 13.40 0.63 -22.01
C GLY A 324 12.54 0.64 -20.74
N ALA A 325 11.76 -0.43 -20.53
CA ALA A 325 10.80 -0.56 -19.43
C ALA A 325 11.37 -1.36 -18.25
N TRP A 326 11.26 -0.80 -17.04
CA TRP A 326 11.89 -1.32 -15.82
C TRP A 326 10.98 -1.20 -14.61
N SER A 327 11.00 -2.22 -13.75
CA SER A 327 10.22 -2.26 -12.52
C SER A 327 10.96 -1.66 -11.31
N ILE A 328 10.21 -1.01 -10.45
CA ILE A 328 10.67 -0.40 -9.19
C ILE A 328 9.53 -0.47 -8.17
N HIS A 329 9.79 -0.92 -6.94
CA HIS A 329 8.70 -1.15 -5.98
C HIS A 329 9.10 -0.94 -4.51
N GLY A 330 8.12 -1.04 -3.61
CA GLY A 330 8.28 -0.92 -2.15
C GLY A 330 9.18 0.24 -1.71
N ALA A 331 10.10 -0.06 -0.79
CA ALA A 331 10.99 0.92 -0.18
C ALA A 331 11.96 1.62 -1.16
N ILE A 332 12.23 1.05 -2.34
CA ILE A 332 13.08 1.68 -3.35
C ILE A 332 12.26 2.66 -4.20
N LEU A 333 10.99 2.32 -4.50
CA LEU A 333 10.02 3.26 -5.08
C LEU A 333 9.75 4.43 -4.12
N ASP A 334 9.46 4.16 -2.83
CA ASP A 334 9.32 5.19 -1.79
C ASP A 334 10.52 6.13 -1.76
N LYS A 335 11.73 5.56 -1.86
CA LYS A 335 12.97 6.34 -1.80
C LYS A 335 13.13 7.24 -3.01
N TRP A 336 12.95 6.71 -4.21
CA TRP A 336 13.02 7.47 -5.46
C TRP A 336 11.93 8.54 -5.53
N ALA A 337 10.72 8.24 -5.05
CA ALA A 337 9.63 9.20 -4.88
C ALA A 337 10.02 10.37 -3.96
N SER A 338 10.63 10.09 -2.81
CA SER A 338 11.12 11.12 -1.88
C SER A 338 12.19 12.06 -2.48
N MET A 339 12.86 11.63 -3.55
CA MET A 339 13.86 12.41 -4.29
C MET A 339 13.27 13.17 -5.50
N GLY A 340 11.99 12.99 -5.81
CA GLY A 340 11.32 13.62 -6.96
C GLY A 340 11.17 12.75 -8.21
N TRP A 341 11.18 11.41 -8.07
CA TRP A 341 11.04 10.45 -9.17
C TRP A 341 12.01 10.74 -10.34
N GLU A 342 11.54 10.78 -11.58
CA GLU A 342 12.36 11.02 -12.77
C GLU A 342 12.92 12.45 -12.86
N THR A 343 12.40 13.40 -12.06
CA THR A 343 12.97 14.75 -11.94
C THR A 343 14.13 14.83 -10.93
N SER A 344 14.39 13.74 -10.19
CA SER A 344 15.55 13.62 -9.30
C SER A 344 16.88 13.56 -10.07
N VAL A 345 17.99 13.77 -9.37
CA VAL A 345 19.36 13.62 -9.92
C VAL A 345 19.60 12.25 -10.58
N LEU A 346 18.90 11.19 -10.13
CA LEU A 346 19.03 9.83 -10.63
C LEU A 346 18.38 9.65 -12.01
N ALA A 347 17.35 10.44 -12.32
CA ALA A 347 16.39 10.22 -13.40
C ALA A 347 15.79 8.79 -13.37
N TYR A 348 15.61 8.15 -14.54
CA TYR A 348 14.85 6.90 -14.70
C TYR A 348 15.62 5.63 -14.30
N PRO A 349 14.93 4.54 -13.88
CA PRO A 349 15.55 3.22 -13.73
C PRO A 349 16.19 2.69 -15.03
N ARG A 350 17.28 1.92 -14.89
CA ARG A 350 17.97 1.16 -15.95
C ARG A 350 18.00 -0.36 -15.67
N THR A 351 17.47 -0.80 -14.54
CA THR A 351 17.29 -2.21 -14.17
C THR A 351 15.95 -2.37 -13.47
N ASP A 352 15.45 -3.60 -13.41
CA ASP A 352 14.45 -4.00 -12.42
C ASP A 352 15.00 -3.86 -11.01
N GLU A 353 14.09 -3.88 -10.04
CA GLU A 353 14.46 -4.12 -8.65
C GLU A 353 14.83 -5.60 -8.49
N THR A 354 16.12 -5.87 -8.29
CA THR A 354 16.62 -7.23 -8.12
C THR A 354 17.34 -7.41 -6.79
N GLY A 355 17.53 -8.66 -6.36
CA GLY A 355 18.32 -8.99 -5.18
C GLY A 355 19.81 -8.73 -5.43
N THR A 356 20.53 -8.32 -4.40
CA THR A 356 22.00 -8.19 -4.43
C THR A 356 22.69 -9.56 -4.49
N PRO A 357 23.91 -9.64 -5.08
CA PRO A 357 24.75 -10.84 -5.12
C PRO A 357 24.97 -11.56 -3.77
N ASP A 358 24.95 -10.85 -2.64
CA ASP A 358 25.08 -11.42 -1.29
C ASP A 358 23.79 -12.06 -0.74
N GLY A 359 22.64 -11.84 -1.39
CA GLY A 359 21.32 -12.30 -0.97
C GLY A 359 20.67 -11.54 0.18
N ILE A 360 21.24 -10.40 0.64
CA ILE A 360 20.74 -9.64 1.80
C ILE A 360 19.81 -8.49 1.39
N GLY A 361 20.20 -7.74 0.35
CA GLY A 361 19.56 -6.51 -0.06
C GLY A 361 18.85 -6.58 -1.42
N ARG A 362 18.37 -5.41 -1.86
CA ARG A 362 17.76 -5.20 -3.17
C ARG A 362 18.22 -3.87 -3.75
N PHE A 363 18.23 -3.72 -5.08
CA PHE A 363 18.66 -2.48 -5.72
C PHE A 363 17.99 -2.22 -7.08
N ASN A 364 17.95 -0.94 -7.46
CA ASN A 364 17.82 -0.48 -8.84
C ASN A 364 19.04 0.37 -9.22
N HIS A 365 19.54 0.23 -10.45
CA HIS A 365 20.39 1.25 -11.08
C HIS A 365 19.53 2.24 -11.87
N PHE A 366 20.00 3.49 -12.01
CA PHE A 366 19.30 4.60 -12.65
C PHE A 366 20.16 5.26 -13.75
N ALA A 367 19.53 6.07 -14.61
CA ALA A 367 20.05 6.60 -15.86
C ALA A 367 21.31 7.47 -15.70
N ASN A 368 21.31 8.37 -14.72
CA ASN A 368 22.40 9.33 -14.49
C ASN A 368 23.48 8.75 -13.57
N ASP A 369 23.92 7.53 -13.86
CA ASP A 369 24.91 6.78 -13.05
C ASP A 369 24.61 6.82 -11.55
N GLY A 370 23.34 6.60 -11.25
CA GLY A 370 22.78 6.55 -9.90
C GLY A 370 22.34 5.15 -9.51
N SER A 371 22.17 4.92 -8.22
CA SER A 371 21.62 3.67 -7.66
C SER A 371 20.90 3.94 -6.35
N ILE A 372 19.89 3.11 -6.05
CA ILE A 372 19.29 3.03 -4.73
C ILE A 372 19.43 1.58 -4.28
N TYR A 373 19.98 1.39 -3.09
CA TYR A 373 20.14 0.08 -2.44
C TYR A 373 19.30 0.07 -1.16
N TRP A 374 18.68 -1.08 -0.88
CA TRP A 374 17.87 -1.32 0.32
C TRP A 374 18.35 -2.58 1.05
N THR A 375 18.31 -2.56 2.37
CA THR A 375 18.35 -3.77 3.20
C THR A 375 17.24 -3.75 4.26
N PRO A 376 16.84 -4.92 4.79
CA PRO A 376 15.90 -5.00 5.93
C PRO A 376 16.37 -4.26 7.18
N GLY A 377 17.69 -4.09 7.37
CA GLY A 377 18.27 -3.48 8.57
C GLY A 377 18.53 -1.98 8.48
N THR A 378 18.68 -1.44 7.26
CA THR A 378 19.13 -0.05 7.03
C THR A 378 18.12 0.80 6.23
N GLY A 379 17.10 0.18 5.64
CA GLY A 379 16.21 0.88 4.71
C GLY A 379 16.91 1.22 3.38
N ALA A 380 16.31 2.12 2.60
CA ALA A 380 16.77 2.47 1.25
C ALA A 380 17.60 3.77 1.25
N SER A 381 18.81 3.71 0.66
CA SER A 381 19.75 4.83 0.53
C SER A 381 20.19 5.02 -0.92
N SER A 382 20.34 6.29 -1.35
CA SER A 382 20.80 6.64 -2.69
C SER A 382 22.32 6.92 -2.76
N ILE A 383 22.94 6.52 -3.87
CA ILE A 383 24.38 6.69 -4.14
C ILE A 383 24.57 6.93 -5.64
N HIS A 384 25.38 7.91 -6.05
CA HIS A 384 25.50 8.26 -7.47
C HIS A 384 26.89 8.77 -7.90
N GLY A 385 27.09 8.89 -9.22
CA GLY A 385 28.30 9.42 -9.85
C GLY A 385 29.61 8.85 -9.27
N ALA A 386 30.59 9.73 -9.04
CA ALA A 386 31.93 9.33 -8.63
C ALA A 386 32.01 8.57 -7.29
N ILE A 387 31.04 8.74 -6.38
CA ILE A 387 31.00 7.99 -5.10
C ILE A 387 30.51 6.56 -5.34
N ARG A 388 29.41 6.42 -6.11
CA ARG A 388 28.92 5.11 -6.58
C ARG A 388 30.00 4.37 -7.37
N ASP A 389 30.66 5.04 -8.30
CA ASP A 389 31.59 4.38 -9.22
C ASP A 389 32.90 3.95 -8.52
N HIS A 390 33.32 4.65 -7.45
CA HIS A 390 34.39 4.21 -6.55
C HIS A 390 33.96 2.97 -5.75
N TRP A 391 32.78 3.00 -5.12
CA TRP A 391 32.21 1.84 -4.40
C TRP A 391 32.02 0.61 -5.31
N ALA A 392 31.61 0.83 -6.56
CA ALA A 392 31.49 -0.20 -7.59
C ALA A 392 32.85 -0.84 -7.89
N ALA A 393 33.91 -0.04 -8.03
CA ALA A 393 35.27 -0.53 -8.24
C ALA A 393 35.82 -1.31 -7.02
N MET A 394 35.32 -1.02 -5.81
CA MET A 394 35.61 -1.79 -4.59
C MET A 394 34.83 -3.11 -4.46
N GLY A 395 33.84 -3.38 -5.33
CA GLY A 395 33.01 -4.59 -5.27
C GLY A 395 31.60 -4.39 -4.68
N TRP A 396 31.06 -3.16 -4.69
CA TRP A 396 29.70 -2.84 -4.24
C TRP A 396 29.42 -3.29 -2.80
N GLU A 397 28.26 -3.86 -2.50
CA GLU A 397 27.89 -4.36 -1.18
C GLU A 397 28.78 -5.50 -0.65
N THR A 398 29.52 -6.19 -1.53
CA THR A 398 30.52 -7.20 -1.13
C THR A 398 31.88 -6.60 -0.74
N SER A 399 32.07 -5.28 -0.90
CA SER A 399 33.26 -4.57 -0.44
C SER A 399 33.35 -4.49 1.09
N VAL A 400 34.53 -4.10 1.60
CA VAL A 400 34.75 -3.89 3.05
C VAL A 400 33.76 -2.92 3.69
N LEU A 401 33.19 -1.99 2.92
CA LEU A 401 32.26 -0.95 3.39
C LEU A 401 30.83 -1.48 3.61
N GLY A 402 30.43 -2.53 2.90
CA GLY A 402 29.04 -2.99 2.85
C GLY A 402 28.11 -1.99 2.14
N TYR A 403 26.86 -1.91 2.60
CA TYR A 403 25.80 -1.08 2.01
C TYR A 403 25.89 0.40 2.39
N PRO A 404 25.44 1.34 1.52
CA PRO A 404 25.22 2.73 1.91
C PRO A 404 24.09 2.81 2.95
N VAL A 405 24.29 3.65 3.99
CA VAL A 405 23.32 3.90 5.07
C VAL A 405 22.91 5.37 5.19
N THR A 406 23.38 6.20 4.26
CA THR A 406 22.89 7.56 4.01
C THR A 406 22.71 7.77 2.53
N ASP A 407 21.88 8.74 2.14
CA ASP A 407 21.94 9.33 0.81
C ASP A 407 23.27 10.02 0.56
N GLU A 408 23.61 10.19 -0.72
CA GLU A 408 24.72 11.04 -1.12
C GLU A 408 24.39 12.50 -0.81
N THR A 409 25.03 13.04 0.23
CA THR A 409 24.71 14.35 0.79
C THR A 409 25.88 15.31 0.61
N GLY A 410 25.60 16.61 0.48
CA GLY A 410 26.65 17.63 0.51
C GLY A 410 27.33 17.68 1.88
N THR A 411 28.64 17.88 1.92
CA THR A 411 29.37 18.01 3.19
C THR A 411 29.02 19.30 3.93
N PRO A 412 29.15 19.34 5.27
CA PRO A 412 28.81 20.53 6.07
C PRO A 412 29.62 21.80 5.80
N ASP A 413 30.70 21.75 5.02
CA ASP A 413 31.48 22.90 4.54
C ASP A 413 31.03 23.41 3.16
N GLY A 414 30.16 22.67 2.45
CA GLY A 414 29.69 22.98 1.10
C GLY A 414 30.67 22.67 -0.04
N ILE A 415 31.81 22.00 0.22
CA ILE A 415 32.86 21.74 -0.79
C ILE A 415 32.70 20.38 -1.47
N GLY A 416 32.33 19.36 -0.72
CA GLY A 416 32.31 17.96 -1.15
C GLY A 416 30.94 17.30 -1.05
N ARG A 417 30.93 15.99 -1.29
CA ARG A 417 29.78 15.09 -1.14
C ARG A 417 30.23 13.80 -0.46
N PHE A 418 29.33 13.09 0.22
CA PHE A 418 29.67 11.85 0.91
C PHE A 418 28.49 10.86 1.03
N ASN A 419 28.82 9.59 1.20
CA ASN A 419 27.94 8.57 1.78
C ASN A 419 28.65 7.93 2.99
N HIS A 420 27.88 7.56 4.02
CA HIS A 420 28.31 6.59 5.04
C HIS A 420 27.83 5.18 4.67
N PHE A 421 28.55 4.16 5.14
CA PHE A 421 28.29 2.74 4.84
C PHE A 421 28.26 1.89 6.11
N ALA A 422 27.56 0.75 6.05
CA ALA A 422 27.18 -0.07 7.20
C ALA A 422 28.37 -0.59 8.03
N ASN A 423 29.47 -0.97 7.40
CA ASN A 423 30.63 -1.57 8.07
C ASN A 423 31.62 -0.50 8.57
N ASP A 424 31.12 0.53 9.26
CA ASP A 424 31.89 1.72 9.65
C ASP A 424 32.67 2.35 8.48
N GLY A 425 32.07 2.37 7.30
CA GLY A 425 32.66 2.90 6.07
C GLY A 425 32.19 4.33 5.74
N SER A 426 32.96 5.05 4.93
CA SER A 426 32.53 6.30 4.29
C SER A 426 33.33 6.55 3.03
N ILE A 427 32.68 7.05 1.98
CA ILE A 427 33.35 7.60 0.80
C ILE A 427 33.03 9.08 0.75
N TYR A 428 34.08 9.90 0.62
CA TYR A 428 33.99 11.35 0.44
C TYR A 428 34.55 11.73 -0.93
N TRP A 429 33.92 12.68 -1.59
CA TRP A 429 34.32 13.22 -2.88
C TRP A 429 34.48 14.73 -2.83
N THR A 430 35.50 15.25 -3.50
CA THR A 430 35.60 16.67 -3.90
C THR A 430 36.13 16.78 -5.33
N PRO A 431 35.96 17.93 -6.02
CA PRO A 431 36.59 18.19 -7.30
C PRO A 431 38.13 18.12 -7.30
N ALA A 432 38.77 18.28 -6.13
CA ALA A 432 40.23 18.30 -5.99
C ALA A 432 40.83 16.94 -5.61
N THR A 433 40.07 16.09 -4.92
CA THR A 433 40.55 14.79 -4.40
C THR A 433 40.06 13.60 -5.22
N GLY A 434 38.93 13.74 -5.94
CA GLY A 434 38.13 12.60 -6.38
C GLY A 434 37.43 11.94 -5.19
N ALA A 435 36.81 10.77 -5.43
CA ALA A 435 36.23 9.93 -4.39
C ALA A 435 37.33 9.10 -3.71
N ARG A 436 37.29 9.01 -2.37
CA ARG A 436 38.21 8.24 -1.52
C ARG A 436 37.44 7.65 -0.36
N GLU A 437 37.76 6.42 0.07
CA GLU A 437 37.15 5.81 1.24
C GLU A 437 37.99 5.91 2.52
N VAL A 438 37.29 5.98 3.63
CA VAL A 438 37.82 5.82 4.99
C VAL A 438 36.91 4.89 5.78
N HIS A 439 37.49 3.84 6.37
CA HIS A 439 36.75 2.84 7.16
C HIS A 439 37.30 2.64 8.57
N GLY A 440 36.51 1.94 9.38
CA GLY A 440 36.90 1.40 10.68
C GLY A 440 37.52 2.41 11.64
N LEU A 441 38.60 2.00 12.30
CA LEU A 441 39.27 2.79 13.35
C LEU A 441 39.91 4.08 12.82
N ILE A 442 40.30 4.13 11.54
CA ILE A 442 40.83 5.35 10.91
C ILE A 442 39.71 6.37 10.69
N ARG A 443 38.56 5.94 10.12
CA ARG A 443 37.36 6.79 10.02
C ARG A 443 36.91 7.27 11.39
N ALA A 444 36.84 6.40 12.39
CA ALA A 444 36.46 6.78 13.75
C ALA A 444 37.40 7.84 14.36
N LYS A 445 38.71 7.75 14.10
CA LYS A 445 39.67 8.78 14.51
C LYS A 445 39.46 10.09 13.75
N TRP A 446 39.24 10.08 12.43
CA TRP A 446 38.94 11.28 11.64
C TRP A 446 37.65 11.98 12.09
N ALA A 447 36.61 11.20 12.38
CA ALA A 447 35.36 11.68 12.97
C ALA A 447 35.60 12.42 14.29
N SER A 448 36.40 11.85 15.19
CA SER A 448 36.77 12.48 16.48
C SER A 448 37.58 13.78 16.33
N LEU A 449 38.18 14.02 15.16
CA LEU A 449 38.96 15.22 14.84
C LEU A 449 38.14 16.28 14.09
N GLY A 450 36.85 16.04 13.83
CA GLY A 450 35.94 16.99 13.18
C GLY A 450 35.66 16.75 11.69
N TRP A 451 35.96 15.55 11.18
CA TRP A 451 35.74 15.17 9.77
C TRP A 451 36.43 16.13 8.78
N GLU A 452 35.76 16.51 7.69
CA GLU A 452 36.27 17.39 6.63
C GLU A 452 36.65 18.80 7.12
N ARG A 453 35.99 19.29 8.18
CA ARG A 453 36.31 20.57 8.85
C ARG A 453 37.36 20.43 9.96
N GLY A 454 37.84 19.21 10.21
CA GLY A 454 38.91 18.92 11.15
C GLY A 454 40.28 19.36 10.65
N CYS A 455 41.28 19.26 11.53
CA CYS A 455 42.68 19.61 11.25
C CYS A 455 43.32 18.89 10.04
N LEU A 456 42.72 17.79 9.58
CA LEU A 456 43.21 16.96 8.48
C LEU A 456 42.66 17.35 7.10
N GLY A 457 41.49 18.00 7.04
CA GLY A 457 40.73 18.16 5.79
C GLY A 457 40.18 16.84 5.25
N TYR A 458 39.99 16.78 3.93
CA TYR A 458 39.48 15.61 3.20
C TYR A 458 40.52 14.49 3.04
N PRO A 459 40.09 13.22 2.90
CA PRO A 459 40.96 12.14 2.43
C PRO A 459 41.46 12.43 1.01
N ILE A 460 42.74 12.13 0.76
CA ILE A 460 43.40 12.21 -0.56
C ILE A 460 43.84 10.83 -1.07
N SER A 461 43.97 9.85 -0.18
CA SER A 461 44.11 8.44 -0.51
C SER A 461 42.97 7.62 0.08
N ASP A 462 42.74 6.48 -0.56
CA ASP A 462 42.01 5.33 -0.03
C ASP A 462 42.70 4.79 1.25
N THR A 463 42.03 3.91 1.98
CA THR A 463 42.51 3.31 3.23
C THR A 463 43.27 2.03 2.96
N THR A 464 44.59 2.18 2.86
CA THR A 464 45.49 1.11 2.42
C THR A 464 46.00 0.26 3.58
N SER A 465 45.98 -1.07 3.39
CA SER A 465 46.68 -2.00 4.29
C SER A 465 48.20 -1.80 4.20
N THR A 466 48.88 -1.94 5.34
CA THR A 466 50.33 -1.83 5.50
C THR A 466 50.85 -3.06 6.24
N ALA A 467 52.17 -3.23 6.31
CA ALA A 467 52.79 -4.40 6.95
C ALA A 467 52.50 -4.54 8.47
N GLY A 468 51.92 -3.53 9.12
CA GLY A 468 51.59 -3.53 10.55
C GLY A 468 50.18 -3.03 10.91
N GLY A 469 49.29 -2.84 9.94
CA GLY A 469 47.97 -2.23 10.15
C GLY A 469 47.47 -1.47 8.91
N GLU A 470 46.91 -0.28 9.07
CA GLU A 470 46.27 0.49 7.98
C GLU A 470 46.69 1.96 7.96
N ARG A 471 46.57 2.63 6.81
CA ARG A 471 46.87 4.06 6.65
C ARG A 471 46.03 4.72 5.56
N SER A 472 45.55 5.93 5.87
CA SER A 472 44.89 6.84 4.92
C SER A 472 45.53 8.23 5.02
N ALA A 473 45.76 8.87 3.87
CA ALA A 473 46.29 10.23 3.79
C ALA A 473 45.16 11.25 3.60
N PHE A 474 45.35 12.44 4.18
CA PHE A 474 44.41 13.56 4.13
C PHE A 474 45.12 14.83 3.65
N GLN A 475 44.37 15.86 3.24
CA GLN A 475 44.92 17.10 2.67
C GLN A 475 46.01 17.77 3.53
N GLN A 476 45.89 17.69 4.85
CA GLN A 476 46.81 18.32 5.82
C GLN A 476 47.58 17.30 6.67
N GLY A 477 47.53 15.99 6.35
CA GLY A 477 48.17 14.99 7.19
C GLY A 477 47.85 13.54 6.86
N ALA A 478 47.85 12.68 7.89
CA ALA A 478 47.56 11.26 7.76
C ALA A 478 47.01 10.69 9.07
N ILE A 479 46.31 9.56 8.97
CA ILE A 479 45.99 8.70 10.12
C ILE A 479 46.60 7.32 9.84
N SER A 480 47.08 6.64 10.88
CA SER A 480 47.57 5.26 10.78
C SER A 480 47.15 4.45 12.00
N PHE A 481 46.62 3.27 11.73
CA PHE A 481 46.26 2.25 12.71
C PHE A 481 47.38 1.20 12.77
N ASP A 482 47.86 0.89 13.97
CA ASP A 482 48.81 -0.17 14.24
C ASP A 482 48.08 -1.36 14.88
N ALA A 483 48.06 -2.50 14.17
CA ALA A 483 47.35 -3.71 14.57
C ALA A 483 48.08 -4.52 15.66
N THR A 484 49.36 -4.21 15.95
CA THR A 484 50.14 -4.88 17.00
C THR A 484 49.84 -4.30 18.38
N THR A 485 49.58 -3.00 18.43
CA THR A 485 49.35 -2.20 19.64
C THR A 485 47.90 -1.71 19.78
N ALA A 486 47.08 -1.98 18.77
CA ALA A 486 45.70 -1.47 18.60
C ALA A 486 45.58 0.07 18.69
N GLN A 487 46.65 0.81 18.37
CA GLN A 487 46.67 2.27 18.46
C GLN A 487 46.30 2.94 17.14
N VAL A 488 45.56 4.05 17.22
CA VAL A 488 45.30 4.93 16.06
C VAL A 488 45.98 6.27 16.28
N THR A 489 46.95 6.58 15.42
CA THR A 489 47.72 7.83 15.45
C THR A 489 47.30 8.75 14.31
N SER A 490 47.39 10.05 14.53
CA SER A 490 47.03 11.09 13.56
C SER A 490 48.08 12.18 13.57
N SER A 491 48.55 12.60 12.40
CA SER A 491 49.46 13.76 12.26
C SER A 491 48.68 14.96 11.71
N CYS A 492 48.33 15.88 12.60
CA CYS A 492 47.90 17.25 12.33
C CYS A 492 48.36 18.14 13.51
#